data_AF-A0A2U9CCM3-F1
#
_entry.id   AF-A0A2U9CCM3-F1
#
_cell.length_a   1.000
_cell.length_b   1.000
_cell.length_c   1.000
_cell.angle_alpha   90.00
_cell.angle_beta   90.00
_cell.angle_gamma   90.00
#
_symmetry.space_group_name_H-M   'P 1'
#
loop_
_entity.id
_entity.type
_entity.pdbx_description
1 polymer ?
#
loop_
_entity_poly.entity_id
_entity_poly.type
_entity_poly.pdbx_seq_one_letter_code
_entity_poly.pdbx_strand_id
1 'polypeptide(L)'
;MAHVRIAEQIEKRLASGIVLVAAEDNAEQSEQNEKKLQLFVLLVTLRVLEKSGALEACSKDTMIHHAARLVHKILDGLKLKIKKKYFLDMNKSKKVAKRVLKDLIQKFDGHVQYLLLLEKLEVEADVVQSFQVHIQRYCDQLAKGRYHPIFIRLYIIVLSQCVAMLAVVMSIIGSLLFF
;
A
#
# COMPACT_ATOMS: atom_id res chain seq x y z
N MET A 1 -18.21 6.05 17.95
CA MET A 1 -17.09 6.88 18.49
C MET A 1 -16.09 6.11 19.36
N ALA A 2 -16.44 4.97 19.97
CA ALA A 2 -15.52 4.21 20.82
C ALA A 2 -14.39 3.47 20.05
N HIS A 3 -14.66 3.00 18.83
CA HIS A 3 -13.71 2.17 18.06
C HIS A 3 -12.49 2.95 17.51
N VAL A 4 -12.69 4.23 17.14
CA VAL A 4 -11.59 5.11 16.71
C VAL A 4 -10.54 5.28 17.82
N ARG A 5 -10.96 5.30 19.09
CA ARG A 5 -10.05 5.44 20.24
C ARG A 5 -9.20 4.18 20.48
N ILE A 6 -9.70 3.00 20.12
CA ILE A 6 -8.97 1.73 20.30
C ILE A 6 -7.83 1.64 19.27
N ALA A 7 -8.12 1.95 18.01
CA ALA A 7 -7.11 1.98 16.95
C ALA A 7 -6.01 3.02 17.25
N GLU A 8 -6.41 4.20 17.73
CA GLU A 8 -5.49 5.28 18.09
C GLU A 8 -4.67 4.95 19.35
N GLN A 9 -5.24 4.24 20.33
CA GLN A 9 -4.49 3.73 21.49
C GLN A 9 -3.48 2.64 21.11
N ILE A 10 -3.81 1.76 20.16
CA ILE A 10 -2.89 0.75 19.64
C ILE A 10 -1.73 1.42 18.89
N GLU A 11 -2.03 2.40 18.04
CA GLU A 11 -1.02 3.17 17.30
C GLU A 11 -0.10 3.96 18.25
N LYS A 12 -0.66 4.55 19.32
CA LYS A 12 0.10 5.26 20.36
C LYS A 12 0.98 4.33 21.20
N ARG A 13 0.50 3.12 21.54
CA ARG A 13 1.28 2.11 22.29
C ARG A 13 2.39 1.47 21.46
N LEU A 14 2.17 1.30 20.15
CA LEU A 14 3.19 0.82 19.22
C LEU A 14 4.27 1.89 18.96
N ALA A 15 3.90 3.17 18.96
CA ALA A 15 4.86 4.28 18.84
C ALA A 15 5.70 4.47 20.11
N SER A 16 5.14 4.23 21.31
CA SER A 16 5.86 4.41 22.59
C SER A 16 6.79 3.24 22.96
N GLY A 17 6.66 2.08 22.31
CA GLY A 17 7.52 0.91 22.57
C GLY A 17 8.90 0.96 21.91
N ILE A 18 9.26 2.07 21.26
CA ILE A 18 10.52 2.24 20.55
C ILE A 18 11.50 2.99 21.45
N VAL A 19 12.15 2.27 22.36
CA VAL A 19 13.40 2.70 23.01
C VAL A 19 14.42 1.59 22.90
N LEU A 20 15.43 1.87 22.07
CA LEU A 20 16.82 1.37 22.01
C LEU A 20 17.16 -0.03 22.52
N VAL A 21 17.71 -0.85 21.62
CA VAL A 21 19.00 -1.52 21.86
C VAL A 21 19.82 -1.40 20.58
N ALA A 22 21.11 -1.08 20.74
CA ALA A 22 22.07 -0.79 19.70
C ALA A 22 23.04 -1.97 19.47
N ALA A 23 23.52 -2.07 18.22
CA ALA A 23 24.66 -2.86 17.69
C ALA A 23 24.44 -4.37 17.50
N GLU A 24 24.21 -4.84 16.26
CA GLU A 24 25.19 -5.60 15.44
C GLU A 24 24.77 -5.71 13.93
N ASP A 25 25.69 -5.40 13.02
CA ASP A 25 25.41 -4.52 11.86
C ASP A 25 24.98 -5.18 10.52
N ASN A 26 24.41 -6.38 10.50
CA ASN A 26 23.78 -6.89 9.25
C ASN A 26 22.59 -7.86 9.47
N ALA A 27 22.66 -8.74 10.47
CA ALA A 27 21.56 -9.67 10.78
C ALA A 27 20.40 -8.97 11.51
N GLU A 28 20.71 -8.07 12.46
CA GLU A 28 19.69 -7.35 13.23
C GLU A 28 18.93 -6.33 12.38
N GLN A 29 19.60 -5.68 11.42
CA GLN A 29 18.92 -4.74 10.52
C GLN A 29 17.91 -5.46 9.61
N SER A 30 18.24 -6.68 9.18
CA SER A 30 17.35 -7.56 8.41
C SER A 30 16.11 -7.92 9.25
N GLU A 31 16.33 -8.37 10.48
CA GLU A 31 15.27 -8.73 11.42
C GLU A 31 14.39 -7.52 11.80
N GLN A 32 14.99 -6.34 12.02
CA GLN A 32 14.25 -5.12 12.34
C GLN A 32 13.40 -4.64 11.15
N ASN A 33 13.89 -4.80 9.92
CA ASN A 33 13.13 -4.47 8.72
C ASN A 33 11.96 -5.43 8.51
N GLU A 34 12.16 -6.72 8.81
CA GLU A 34 11.10 -7.72 8.78
C GLU A 34 10.01 -7.40 9.80
N LYS A 35 10.38 -7.10 11.05
CA LYS A 35 9.43 -6.66 12.09
C LYS A 35 8.65 -5.40 11.68
N LYS A 36 9.31 -4.44 11.03
CA LYS A 36 8.64 -3.23 10.50
C LYS A 36 7.65 -3.56 9.38
N LEU A 37 8.00 -4.49 8.49
CA LEU A 37 7.10 -4.95 7.43
C LEU A 37 5.89 -5.68 8.00
N GLN A 38 6.10 -6.61 8.94
CA GLN A 38 5.05 -7.32 9.65
C GLN A 38 4.08 -6.34 10.32
N LEU A 39 4.61 -5.34 11.03
CA LEU A 39 3.81 -4.30 11.66
C LEU A 39 3.01 -3.48 10.64
N PHE A 40 3.64 -3.11 9.53
CA PHE A 40 2.96 -2.37 8.47
C PHE A 40 1.81 -3.19 7.86
N VAL A 41 2.03 -4.48 7.57
CA VAL A 41 1.00 -5.39 7.04
C VAL A 41 -0.14 -5.56 8.05
N LEU A 42 0.17 -5.73 9.33
CA LEU A 42 -0.83 -5.79 10.40
C LEU A 42 -1.68 -4.52 10.44
N LEU A 43 -1.06 -3.34 10.41
CA LEU A 43 -1.79 -2.06 10.39
C LEU A 43 -2.69 -1.92 9.16
N VAL A 44 -2.22 -2.32 7.98
CA VAL A 44 -3.04 -2.30 6.76
C VAL A 44 -4.23 -3.25 6.90
N THR A 45 -4.00 -4.46 7.42
CA THR A 45 -5.04 -5.50 7.65
C THR A 45 -6.11 -5.01 8.61
N LEU A 46 -5.72 -4.53 9.78
CA LEU A 46 -6.67 -4.01 10.78
C LEU A 46 -7.48 -2.82 10.23
N ARG A 47 -6.86 -1.90 9.49
CA ARG A 47 -7.57 -0.77 8.88
C ARG A 47 -8.56 -1.21 7.79
N VAL A 48 -8.27 -2.28 7.05
CA VAL A 48 -9.21 -2.83 6.06
C VAL A 48 -10.38 -3.53 6.76
N LEU A 49 -10.11 -4.32 7.81
CA LEU A 49 -11.16 -4.96 8.62
C LEU A 49 -12.06 -3.93 9.31
N GLU A 50 -11.48 -2.86 9.85
CA GLU A 50 -12.25 -1.76 10.45
C GLU A 50 -13.16 -1.08 9.42
N LYS A 51 -12.60 -0.67 8.28
CA LYS A 51 -13.34 0.11 7.28
C LYS A 51 -14.34 -0.68 6.45
N SER A 52 -14.20 -1.99 6.41
CA SER A 52 -15.18 -2.89 5.80
C SER A 52 -16.34 -3.22 6.74
N GLY A 53 -16.29 -2.80 8.01
CA GLY A 53 -17.26 -3.19 9.03
C GLY A 53 -17.08 -4.63 9.53
N ALA A 54 -16.02 -5.34 9.12
CA ALA A 54 -15.79 -6.73 9.53
C ALA A 54 -15.57 -6.84 11.05
N LEU A 55 -15.05 -5.79 11.69
CA LEU A 55 -14.91 -5.72 13.15
C LEU A 55 -16.25 -5.74 13.91
N GLU A 56 -17.33 -5.27 13.30
CA GLU A 56 -18.66 -5.22 13.92
C GLU A 56 -19.42 -6.55 13.75
N ALA A 57 -19.03 -7.35 12.77
CA ALA A 57 -19.67 -8.61 12.42
C ALA A 57 -19.07 -9.84 13.14
N CYS A 58 -18.03 -9.65 13.97
CA CYS A 58 -17.22 -10.76 14.49
C CYS A 58 -16.79 -10.55 15.95
N SER A 59 -16.61 -11.66 16.69
CA SER A 59 -16.06 -11.60 18.05
C SER A 59 -14.59 -11.16 18.04
N LYS A 60 -14.09 -10.64 19.17
CA LYS A 60 -12.68 -10.20 19.28
C LYS A 60 -11.69 -11.35 19.01
N ASP A 61 -11.95 -12.54 19.54
CA ASP A 61 -11.04 -13.68 19.40
C ASP A 61 -11.01 -14.19 17.96
N THR A 62 -12.18 -14.28 17.33
CA THR A 62 -12.31 -14.68 15.92
C THR A 62 -11.64 -13.64 15.00
N MET A 63 -11.75 -12.34 15.33
CA MET A 63 -11.06 -11.28 14.60
C MET A 63 -9.54 -11.38 14.71
N ILE A 64 -9.00 -11.62 15.92
CA ILE A 64 -7.56 -11.82 16.13
C ILE A 64 -7.07 -13.00 15.30
N HIS A 65 -7.82 -14.11 15.30
CA HIS A 65 -7.51 -15.29 14.50
C HIS A 65 -7.46 -14.97 13.00
N HIS A 66 -8.50 -14.33 12.45
CA HIS A 66 -8.54 -13.98 11.03
C HIS A 66 -7.46 -12.96 10.65
N ALA A 67 -7.22 -11.95 11.47
CA ALA A 67 -6.18 -10.96 11.22
C ALA A 67 -4.78 -11.61 11.22
N ALA A 68 -4.48 -12.47 12.19
CA ALA A 68 -3.21 -13.20 12.24
C ALA A 68 -3.02 -14.10 11.01
N ARG A 69 -4.06 -14.86 10.63
CA ARG A 69 -4.03 -15.72 9.45
C ARG A 69 -3.78 -14.92 8.17
N LEU A 70 -4.54 -13.85 7.94
CA LEU A 70 -4.39 -13.00 6.76
C LEU A 70 -2.99 -12.38 6.70
N VAL A 71 -2.48 -11.85 7.83
CA VAL A 71 -1.14 -11.27 7.89
C VAL A 71 -0.09 -12.29 7.47
N HIS A 72 -0.16 -13.52 7.98
CA HIS A 72 0.78 -14.59 7.61
C HIS A 72 0.75 -14.88 6.10
N LYS A 73 -0.44 -15.14 5.54
CA LYS A 73 -0.59 -15.41 4.09
C LYS A 73 -0.16 -14.24 3.21
N ILE A 74 -0.42 -13.01 3.65
CA ILE A 74 0.03 -11.81 2.93
C ILE A 74 1.55 -11.76 2.91
N LEU A 75 2.20 -11.93 4.05
CA LEU A 75 3.66 -11.91 4.17
C LEU A 75 4.32 -12.98 3.29
N ASP A 76 3.80 -14.21 3.29
CA ASP A 76 4.37 -15.34 2.53
C ASP A 76 4.46 -15.07 1.02
N GLY A 77 3.51 -14.32 0.44
CA GLY A 77 3.52 -14.01 -1.00
C GLY A 77 4.13 -12.65 -1.36
N LEU A 78 4.64 -11.88 -0.38
CA LEU A 78 5.37 -10.65 -0.69
C LEU A 78 6.76 -10.98 -1.23
N LYS A 79 7.08 -10.46 -2.42
CA LYS A 79 8.40 -10.64 -3.06
C LYS A 79 9.46 -9.68 -2.50
N LEU A 80 9.23 -9.16 -1.30
CA LEU A 80 10.10 -8.18 -0.66
C LEU A 80 11.37 -8.90 -0.21
N LYS A 81 12.35 -8.95 -1.11
CA LYS A 81 13.70 -9.37 -0.77
C LYS A 81 14.18 -8.43 0.34
N ILE A 82 14.38 -8.98 1.53
CA ILE A 82 14.81 -8.38 2.80
C ILE A 82 16.10 -7.51 2.70
N LYS A 83 16.68 -7.39 1.50
CA LYS A 83 17.95 -6.74 1.20
C LYS A 83 17.89 -5.20 1.06
N LYS A 84 16.72 -4.57 1.02
CA LYS A 84 16.63 -3.10 0.91
C LYS A 84 16.02 -2.49 2.16
N LYS A 85 16.65 -1.42 2.66
CA LYS A 85 16.17 -0.60 3.77
C LYS A 85 14.88 0.09 3.33
N TYR A 86 13.74 -0.54 3.58
CA TYR A 86 12.42 0.05 3.31
C TYR A 86 12.11 1.04 4.45
N PHE A 87 12.15 2.33 4.16
CA PHE A 87 11.59 3.34 5.05
C PHE A 87 10.07 3.29 4.97
N LEU A 88 9.48 2.29 5.64
CA LEU A 88 8.04 2.12 5.76
C LEU A 88 7.48 3.24 6.64
N ASP A 89 6.71 4.14 6.03
CA ASP A 89 5.99 5.17 6.76
C ASP A 89 4.64 4.60 7.23
N MET A 90 4.53 4.35 8.54
CA MET A 90 3.32 3.78 9.16
C MET A 90 2.08 4.64 8.91
N ASN A 91 2.22 5.96 8.71
CA ASN A 91 1.10 6.84 8.37
C ASN A 91 0.53 6.54 6.97
N LYS A 92 1.33 5.97 6.07
CA LYS A 92 0.87 5.57 4.73
C LYS A 92 0.07 4.28 4.75
N SER A 93 0.08 3.50 5.84
CA SER A 93 -0.76 2.30 5.98
C SER A 93 -2.24 2.60 5.73
N LYS A 94 -2.73 3.78 6.16
CA LYS A 94 -4.10 4.26 5.87
C LYS A 94 -4.40 4.39 4.38
N LYS A 95 -3.43 4.87 3.61
CA LYS A 95 -3.56 5.06 2.15
C LYS A 95 -3.52 3.72 1.43
N VAL A 96 -2.65 2.81 1.85
CA VAL A 96 -2.58 1.45 1.31
C VAL A 96 -3.87 0.69 1.62
N ALA A 97 -4.34 0.72 2.87
CA ALA A 97 -5.61 0.12 3.27
C ALA A 97 -6.80 0.64 2.45
N LYS A 98 -6.86 1.95 2.17
CA LYS A 98 -7.92 2.52 1.31
C LYS A 98 -7.87 1.95 -0.12
N ARG A 99 -6.68 1.70 -0.66
CA ARG A 99 -6.51 1.12 -2.00
C ARG A 99 -6.93 -0.35 -2.02
N VAL A 100 -6.48 -1.14 -1.03
CA VAL A 100 -6.90 -2.53 -0.85
C VAL A 100 -8.41 -2.62 -0.74
N LEU A 101 -9.03 -1.85 0.17
CA LEU A 101 -10.47 -1.86 0.33
C LEU A 101 -11.21 -1.50 -0.96
N LYS A 102 -10.73 -0.51 -1.72
CA LYS A 102 -11.34 -0.14 -3.00
C LYS A 102 -11.28 -1.29 -4.01
N ASP A 103 -10.14 -1.96 -4.11
CA ASP A 103 -9.96 -3.12 -5.00
C ASP A 103 -10.88 -4.28 -4.59
N LEU A 104 -10.95 -4.59 -3.29
CA LEU A 104 -11.85 -5.62 -2.78
C LEU A 104 -13.33 -5.28 -3.04
N ILE A 105 -13.74 -4.02 -2.85
CA ILE A 105 -15.12 -3.58 -3.14
C ILE A 105 -15.43 -3.79 -4.63
N GLN A 106 -14.47 -3.49 -5.51
CA GLN A 106 -14.63 -3.69 -6.95
C GLN A 106 -14.66 -5.18 -7.35
N LYS A 107 -13.88 -6.03 -6.68
CA LYS A 107 -13.85 -7.48 -6.97
C LYS A 107 -15.09 -8.22 -6.48
N PHE A 108 -15.71 -7.75 -5.41
CA PHE A 108 -16.78 -8.46 -4.71
C PHE A 108 -18.11 -7.70 -4.67
N ASP A 109 -18.31 -6.77 -5.59
CA ASP A 109 -19.54 -5.97 -5.73
C ASP A 109 -20.05 -5.36 -4.40
N GLY A 110 -19.12 -4.94 -3.55
CA GLY A 110 -19.41 -4.32 -2.24
C GLY A 110 -19.63 -5.28 -1.06
N HIS A 111 -19.65 -6.61 -1.24
CA HIS A 111 -19.87 -7.60 -0.17
C HIS A 111 -18.64 -7.91 0.70
N VAL A 112 -17.75 -6.93 0.91
CA VAL A 112 -16.40 -7.14 1.50
C VAL A 112 -16.44 -7.50 2.99
N GLN A 113 -17.43 -7.01 3.75
CA GLN A 113 -17.54 -7.21 5.20
C GLN A 113 -17.49 -8.69 5.61
N TYR A 114 -18.27 -9.52 4.92
CA TYR A 114 -18.40 -10.95 5.23
C TYR A 114 -17.29 -11.76 4.57
N LEU A 115 -16.84 -11.36 3.38
CA LEU A 115 -15.81 -12.09 2.62
C LEU A 115 -14.43 -12.06 3.27
N LEU A 116 -14.11 -10.98 3.99
CA LEU A 116 -12.87 -10.91 4.78
C LEU A 116 -12.84 -11.88 5.98
N LEU A 117 -14.00 -12.35 6.40
CA LEU A 117 -14.15 -13.30 7.51
C LEU A 117 -14.30 -14.75 7.02
N LEU A 118 -14.59 -14.95 5.73
CA LEU A 118 -14.77 -16.28 5.16
C LEU A 118 -13.42 -16.94 4.84
N GLU A 119 -13.27 -18.21 5.22
CA GLU A 119 -12.08 -19.03 4.95
C GLU A 119 -12.20 -19.82 3.64
N LYS A 120 -13.06 -19.38 2.73
CA LYS A 120 -13.19 -20.03 1.41
C LYS A 120 -11.92 -19.76 0.62
N LEU A 121 -11.26 -20.85 0.20
CA LEU A 121 -9.93 -20.83 -0.42
C LEU A 121 -9.80 -19.80 -1.55
N GLU A 122 -10.79 -19.72 -2.44
CA GLU A 122 -10.80 -18.82 -3.59
C GLU A 122 -10.93 -17.34 -3.18
N VAL A 123 -11.90 -17.03 -2.31
CA VAL A 123 -12.14 -15.68 -1.80
C VAL A 123 -10.93 -15.18 -1.02
N GLU A 124 -10.37 -16.06 -0.19
CA GLU A 124 -9.21 -15.72 0.63
C GLU A 124 -7.97 -15.48 -0.24
N ALA A 125 -7.76 -16.26 -1.31
CA ALA A 125 -6.68 -16.03 -2.26
C ALA A 125 -6.82 -14.65 -2.94
N ASP A 126 -8.01 -14.27 -3.37
CA ASP A 126 -8.28 -12.96 -3.97
C ASP A 126 -8.07 -11.79 -3.01
N VAL A 127 -8.48 -11.98 -1.75
CA VAL A 127 -8.23 -11.03 -0.66
C VAL A 127 -6.73 -10.86 -0.47
N VAL A 128 -6.01 -11.96 -0.20
CA VAL A 128 -4.56 -11.96 0.04
C VAL A 128 -3.81 -11.33 -1.13
N GLN A 129 -4.20 -11.64 -2.37
CA GLN A 129 -3.61 -11.07 -3.58
C GLN A 129 -3.81 -9.55 -3.64
N SER A 130 -5.00 -9.03 -3.30
CA SER A 130 -5.25 -7.57 -3.27
C SER A 130 -4.31 -6.85 -2.30
N PHE A 131 -4.15 -7.41 -1.09
CA PHE A 131 -3.20 -6.91 -0.10
C PHE A 131 -1.77 -6.93 -0.63
N GLN A 132 -1.32 -8.08 -1.14
CA GLN A 132 0.04 -8.26 -1.67
C GLN A 132 0.34 -7.28 -2.80
N VAL A 133 -0.55 -7.12 -3.79
CA VAL A 133 -0.35 -6.20 -4.92
C VAL A 133 -0.19 -4.76 -4.44
N HIS A 134 -1.02 -4.31 -3.50
CA HIS A 134 -0.98 -2.93 -3.04
C HIS A 134 0.18 -2.63 -2.08
N ILE A 135 0.53 -3.57 -1.20
CA ILE A 135 1.68 -3.47 -0.30
C ILE A 135 2.98 -3.55 -1.11
N GLN A 136 3.11 -4.51 -2.02
CA GLN A 136 4.26 -4.64 -2.91
C GLN A 136 4.45 -3.38 -3.75
N ARG A 137 3.37 -2.87 -4.38
CA ARG A 137 3.43 -1.63 -5.16
C ARG A 137 3.88 -0.43 -4.32
N TYR A 138 3.46 -0.33 -3.07
CA TYR A 138 3.91 0.72 -2.16
C TYR A 138 5.42 0.58 -1.86
N CYS A 139 5.88 -0.63 -1.55
CA CYS A 139 7.29 -0.90 -1.28
C CYS A 139 8.17 -0.67 -2.52
N ASP A 140 7.71 -1.06 -3.71
CA ASP A 140 8.39 -0.81 -4.98
C ASP A 140 8.51 0.70 -5.26
N GLN A 141 7.47 1.48 -4.93
CA GLN A 141 7.49 2.94 -5.05
C GLN A 141 8.50 3.59 -4.09
N LEU A 142 8.67 3.03 -2.90
CA LEU A 142 9.71 3.47 -1.96
C LEU A 142 11.11 3.12 -2.50
N ALA A 143 11.29 1.89 -2.99
CA ALA A 143 12.58 1.41 -3.49
C ALA A 143 13.05 2.12 -4.76
N LYS A 144 12.13 2.66 -5.56
CA LYS A 144 12.43 3.39 -6.80
C LYS A 144 12.64 4.89 -6.59
N GLY A 145 12.52 5.41 -5.36
CA GLY A 145 12.72 6.83 -5.06
C GLY A 145 11.88 7.75 -5.95
N ARG A 146 10.56 7.83 -5.70
CA ARG A 146 9.59 8.73 -6.37
C ARG A 146 9.97 9.22 -7.79
N TYR A 147 10.17 8.30 -8.73
CA TYR A 147 9.91 8.60 -10.15
C TYR A 147 8.52 8.07 -10.50
N HIS A 148 7.58 8.99 -10.66
CA HIS A 148 6.21 8.64 -10.99
C HIS A 148 6.11 8.51 -12.52
N PRO A 149 5.93 7.30 -13.08
CA PRO A 149 5.94 7.09 -14.53
C PRO A 149 4.83 7.86 -15.24
N ILE A 150 3.75 8.23 -14.52
CA ILE A 150 2.67 9.08 -15.02
C ILE A 150 3.17 10.50 -15.30
N PHE A 151 4.02 11.08 -14.45
CA PHE A 151 4.56 12.42 -14.67
C PHE A 151 5.55 12.45 -15.83
N ILE A 152 6.39 11.41 -15.98
CA ILE A 152 7.24 11.26 -17.17
C ILE A 152 6.38 11.15 -18.43
N ARG A 153 5.33 10.31 -18.40
CA ARG A 153 4.45 10.12 -19.56
C ARG A 153 3.69 11.41 -19.91
N LEU A 154 3.20 12.14 -18.92
CA LEU A 154 2.53 13.43 -19.11
C LEU A 154 3.51 14.49 -19.64
N TYR A 155 4.74 14.52 -19.11
CA TYR A 155 5.80 15.42 -19.56
C TYR A 155 6.18 15.16 -21.03
N ILE A 156 6.31 13.89 -21.44
CA ILE A 156 6.57 13.52 -22.84
C ILE A 156 5.42 13.96 -23.75
N ILE A 157 4.16 13.78 -23.32
CA ILE A 157 2.99 14.21 -24.10
C ILE A 157 2.98 15.72 -24.28
N VAL A 158 3.22 16.49 -23.22
CA VAL A 158 3.28 17.97 -23.28
C VAL A 158 4.43 18.44 -24.15
N LEU A 159 5.62 17.84 -24.00
CA LEU A 159 6.80 18.16 -24.82
C LEU A 159 6.51 17.91 -26.31
N SER A 160 5.85 16.79 -26.65
CA SER A 160 5.46 16.45 -28.01
C SER A 160 4.49 17.48 -28.61
N GLN A 161 3.53 17.99 -27.84
CA GLN A 161 2.60 19.01 -28.31
C GLN A 161 3.29 20.37 -28.51
N CYS A 162 4.21 20.76 -27.62
CA CYS A 162 5.00 21.97 -27.79
C CYS A 162 5.86 21.96 -29.06
N VAL A 163 6.52 20.84 -29.36
CA VAL A 163 7.32 20.69 -30.58
C VAL A 163 6.46 20.80 -31.84
N ALA A 164 5.27 20.17 -31.85
CA ALA A 164 4.34 20.29 -32.96
C ALA A 164 3.88 21.74 -33.19
N MET A 165 3.55 22.46 -32.11
CA MET A 165 3.17 23.88 -32.20
C MET A 165 4.30 24.75 -32.74
N LEU A 166 5.54 24.54 -32.28
CA LEU A 166 6.70 25.28 -32.78
C LEU A 166 6.95 25.03 -34.28
N ALA A 167 6.80 23.78 -34.74
CA ALA A 167 6.96 23.45 -36.16
C ALA A 167 5.92 24.19 -37.03
N VAL A 168 4.67 24.25 -36.59
CA VAL A 168 3.60 24.99 -37.29
C VAL A 168 3.90 26.49 -37.33
N VAL A 169 4.32 27.08 -36.20
CA VAL A 169 4.68 28.51 -36.14
C VAL A 169 5.84 28.82 -37.08
N MET A 170 6.89 27.99 -37.10
CA MET A 170 8.03 28.16 -38.00
C MET A 170 7.62 28.02 -39.47
N SER A 171 6.68 27.12 -39.80
CA SER A 171 6.15 26.97 -41.16
C SER A 171 5.38 28.22 -41.62
N ILE A 172 4.61 28.84 -40.72
CA ILE A 172 3.86 30.07 -41.01
C ILE A 172 4.82 31.25 -41.23
N ILE A 173 5.80 31.42 -40.34
CA ILE A 173 6.82 32.48 -40.46
C ILE A 173 7.63 32.31 -41.74
N GLY A 174 8.06 31.09 -42.05
CA GLY A 174 8.79 30.80 -43.29
C GLY A 174 7.97 31.12 -44.54
N SER A 175 6.66 30.87 -44.53
CA SER A 175 5.77 31.19 -45.65
C SER A 175 5.54 32.70 -45.81
N LEU A 176 5.53 33.46 -44.71
CA LEU A 176 5.38 34.92 -44.71
C LEU A 176 6.67 35.66 -45.12
N LEU A 177 7.84 35.08 -44.86
CA LEU A 177 9.13 35.66 -45.26
C LEU A 177 9.46 35.43 -46.74
N PHE A 178 8.80 34.46 -47.39
CA PHE A 178 9.01 34.11 -48.79
C PHE A 178 8.02 34.76 -49.76
N PHE A 179 7.07 35.54 -49.23
CA PHE A 179 6.05 36.28 -49.98
C PHE A 179 6.34 37.79 -49.88
#